data_AF-M6GH11-F1
#
_entry.id   AF-M6GH11-F1
#
_cell.length_a   1.000
_cell.length_b   1.000
_cell.length_c   1.000
_cell.angle_alpha   90.00
_cell.angle_beta   90.00
_cell.angle_gamma   90.00
#
_symmetry.space_group_name_H-M   'P 1'
#
loop_
_entity.id
_entity.type
_entity.pdbx_description
1 polymer ?
#
loop_
_entity_poly.entity_id
_entity_poly.type
_entity_poly.pdbx_seq_one_letter_code
_entity_poly.pdbx_strand_id
1 'polypeptide(L)'
;MKQKKLFYTFCLKFLLIFFVGVLIYEQFFPGKKILIQQDRLIYLPDQKKSVPLELEWVLLSEIPEEWIFYTVQVEDKRFYSHRGYSISDIHSSLISSVLFFRKIRGASTITQQLARTLFYLGKNHYLESGKKFKLLLHWKMSLERIPF
;
A
#
# COMPACT_ATOMS: atom_id res chain seq x y z
N MET A 1 31.28 -17.01 -35.59
CA MET A 1 31.76 -16.94 -34.19
C MET A 1 31.96 -15.51 -33.66
N LYS A 2 32.53 -14.56 -34.42
CA LYS A 2 32.73 -13.16 -33.97
C LYS A 2 31.45 -12.40 -33.62
N GLN A 3 30.39 -12.53 -34.42
CA GLN A 3 29.07 -11.91 -34.21
C GLN A 3 28.46 -12.29 -32.84
N LYS A 4 28.50 -13.58 -32.46
CA LYS A 4 28.02 -14.06 -31.17
C LYS A 4 28.85 -13.49 -30.01
N LYS A 5 30.18 -13.42 -30.13
CA LYS A 5 31.06 -12.81 -29.11
C LYS A 5 30.76 -11.32 -28.91
N LEU A 6 30.48 -10.59 -30.00
CA LEU A 6 30.11 -9.17 -29.95
C LEU A 6 28.74 -8.95 -29.28
N PHE A 7 27.78 -9.84 -29.55
CA PHE A 7 26.48 -9.83 -28.88
C PHE A 7 26.60 -10.06 -27.37
N TYR A 8 27.37 -11.07 -26.96
CA TYR A 8 27.58 -11.35 -25.53
C TYR A 8 28.29 -10.19 -24.81
N THR A 9 29.31 -9.57 -25.41
CA THR A 9 29.98 -8.42 -24.79
C THR A 9 29.08 -7.19 -24.69
N PHE A 10 28.18 -6.99 -25.66
CA PHE A 10 27.15 -5.96 -25.57
C PHE A 10 26.15 -6.21 -24.43
N CYS A 11 25.60 -7.43 -24.34
CA CYS A 11 24.70 -7.81 -23.25
C CYS A 11 25.36 -7.67 -21.88
N LEU A 12 26.64 -8.04 -21.76
CA LEU A 12 27.38 -7.95 -20.50
C LEU A 12 27.60 -6.50 -20.07
N LYS A 13 27.92 -5.60 -21.02
CA LYS A 13 28.02 -4.16 -20.76
C LYS A 13 26.68 -3.55 -20.36
N PHE A 14 25.59 -3.93 -21.03
CA PHE A 14 24.25 -3.46 -20.69
C PHE A 14 23.84 -3.89 -19.27
N LEU A 15 24.10 -5.17 -18.93
CA LEU A 15 23.84 -5.70 -17.59
C LEU A 15 24.66 -4.98 -16.51
N LEU A 16 25.91 -4.63 -16.83
CA LEU A 16 26.79 -3.90 -15.92
C LEU A 16 26.31 -2.45 -15.72
N ILE A 17 25.90 -1.76 -16.78
CA ILE A 17 25.28 -0.42 -16.69
C ILE A 17 23.99 -0.46 -15.86
N PHE A 18 23.13 -1.47 -16.09
CA PHE A 18 21.92 -1.67 -15.31
C PHE A 18 22.23 -1.87 -13.82
N PHE A 19 23.21 -2.73 -13.50
CA PHE A 19 23.61 -2.98 -12.11
C PHE A 19 24.15 -1.72 -11.43
N VAL A 20 25.00 -0.94 -12.12
CA VAL A 20 25.48 0.37 -11.63
C VAL A 20 24.32 1.32 -11.40
N GLY A 21 23.34 1.37 -12.31
CA GLY A 21 22.12 2.17 -12.15
C GLY A 21 21.30 1.79 -10.92
N VAL A 22 21.17 0.49 -10.62
CA VAL A 22 20.51 -0.01 -9.40
C VAL A 22 21.26 0.42 -8.14
N LEU A 23 22.60 0.34 -8.13
CA LEU A 23 23.40 0.76 -6.99
C LEU A 23 23.32 2.27 -6.73
N ILE A 24 23.35 3.08 -7.80
CA ILE A 24 23.15 4.53 -7.72
C ILE A 24 21.74 4.82 -7.19
N TYR A 25 20.72 4.13 -7.69
CA TYR A 25 19.35 4.29 -7.21
C TYR A 25 19.25 4.00 -5.70
N GLU A 26 19.85 2.92 -5.21
CA GLU A 26 19.86 2.61 -3.76
C GLU A 26 20.63 3.65 -2.92
N GLN A 27 21.70 4.27 -3.45
CA GLN A 27 22.44 5.33 -2.76
C GLN A 27 21.71 6.68 -2.71
N PHE A 28 21.03 7.07 -3.81
CA PHE A 28 20.34 8.36 -3.91
C PHE A 28 18.89 8.30 -3.41
N PHE A 29 18.27 7.12 -3.47
CA PHE A 29 16.96 6.83 -2.90
C PHE A 29 17.12 5.76 -1.81
N PRO A 30 17.89 6.03 -0.73
CA PRO A 30 18.01 5.09 0.36
C PRO A 30 16.59 4.76 0.80
N GLY A 31 16.23 3.48 0.73
CA GLY A 31 14.91 3.02 1.12
C GLY A 31 14.63 3.57 2.50
N LYS A 32 13.80 4.63 2.58
CA LYS A 32 13.39 5.19 3.86
C LYS A 32 12.78 4.01 4.59
N LYS A 33 13.47 3.48 5.61
CA LYS A 33 12.86 2.58 6.58
C LYS A 33 11.61 3.32 6.97
N ILE A 34 10.47 2.78 6.57
CA ILE A 34 9.21 3.35 7.00
C ILE A 34 9.23 3.06 8.50
N LEU A 35 9.64 4.06 9.28
CA LEU A 35 9.35 4.14 10.69
C LEU A 35 7.83 4.36 10.72
N ILE A 36 7.07 3.30 10.42
CA ILE A 36 5.68 3.24 10.87
C ILE A 36 5.86 3.07 12.38
N GLN A 37 6.00 4.20 13.07
CA GLN A 37 5.78 4.28 14.49
C GLN A 37 4.28 4.07 14.64
N GLN A 38 3.94 2.79 14.77
CA GLN A 38 2.58 2.33 14.93
C GLN A 38 2.06 2.98 16.20
N ASP A 39 0.84 3.50 16.13
CA ASP A 39 0.06 4.01 17.26
C ASP A 39 0.24 5.48 17.66
N ARG A 40 0.91 6.34 16.86
CA ARG A 40 0.87 7.80 17.07
C ARG A 40 0.60 8.58 15.79
N LEU A 41 -0.59 9.19 15.69
CA LEU A 41 -0.83 10.31 14.78
C LEU A 41 0.07 11.45 15.23
N ILE A 42 1.17 11.69 14.50
CA ILE A 42 1.93 12.94 14.65
C ILE A 42 1.13 14.01 13.89
N TYR A 43 0.08 14.53 14.51
CA TYR A 43 -0.48 15.82 14.12
C TYR A 43 0.52 16.88 14.59
N LEU A 44 1.15 17.60 13.66
CA LEU A 44 1.97 18.77 13.96
C LEU A 44 1.14 20.03 13.73
N PRO A 45 0.46 20.56 14.75
CA PRO A 45 0.36 22.00 14.94
C PRO A 45 1.29 22.35 16.11
N ASP A 46 2.49 22.79 15.77
CA ASP A 46 3.43 23.58 16.60
C ASP A 46 4.01 22.94 17.89
N GLN A 47 3.33 21.99 18.54
CA GLN A 47 3.80 21.34 19.75
C GLN A 47 4.03 19.85 19.51
N LYS A 48 5.30 19.44 19.57
CA LYS A 48 5.79 18.04 19.46
C LYS A 48 5.31 17.14 20.61
N LYS A 49 4.04 17.24 21.03
CA LYS A 49 3.42 16.37 22.02
C LYS A 49 2.57 15.35 21.28
N SER A 50 2.95 14.08 21.40
CA SER A 50 2.10 13.00 20.91
C SER A 50 0.91 12.82 21.83
N VAL A 51 -0.30 12.94 21.30
CA VAL A 51 -1.54 12.58 22.00
C VAL A 51 -1.73 11.06 21.88
N PRO A 52 -2.04 10.34 22.97
CA PRO A 52 -2.42 8.94 22.87
C PRO A 52 -3.70 8.82 22.02
N LEU A 53 -3.68 7.93 21.03
CA LEU A 53 -4.88 7.57 20.28
C LEU A 53 -5.69 6.60 21.13
N GLU A 54 -6.76 7.10 21.73
CA GLU A 54 -7.81 6.23 22.27
C GLU A 54 -8.61 5.68 21.09
N LEU A 55 -8.62 4.34 20.97
CA LEU A 55 -9.39 3.64 19.95
C LEU A 55 -10.83 3.52 20.43
N GLU A 56 -11.70 4.34 19.87
CA GLU A 56 -13.15 4.23 20.04
C GLU A 56 -13.75 3.53 18.81
N TRP A 57 -14.49 2.44 19.06
CA TRP A 57 -15.22 1.75 18.01
C TRP A 57 -16.59 2.39 17.85
N VAL A 58 -16.83 2.98 16.68
CA VAL A 58 -18.13 3.55 16.29
C VAL A 58 -18.79 2.69 15.24
N LEU A 59 -20.12 2.69 15.21
CA LEU A 59 -20.87 2.01 14.16
C LEU A 59 -20.72 2.77 12.84
N LEU A 60 -20.68 2.03 11.72
CA LEU A 60 -20.58 2.66 10.39
C LEU A 60 -21.76 3.63 10.13
N SER A 61 -22.93 3.35 10.70
CA SER A 61 -24.12 4.20 10.63
C SER A 61 -24.01 5.52 11.40
N GLU A 62 -23.05 5.63 12.31
CA GLU A 62 -22.78 6.87 13.06
C GLU A 62 -21.81 7.80 12.30
N ILE A 63 -21.17 7.29 11.24
CA ILE A 63 -20.26 8.05 10.39
C ILE A 63 -21.08 8.74 9.29
N PRO A 64 -20.92 10.06 9.09
CA PRO A 64 -21.56 10.77 7.97
C PRO A 64 -21.24 10.10 6.63
N GLU A 65 -22.26 9.92 5.80
CA GLU A 65 -22.13 9.21 4.52
C GLU A 65 -21.12 9.90 3.58
N GLU A 66 -21.05 11.22 3.62
CA GLU A 66 -20.09 12.01 2.84
C GLU A 66 -18.65 11.67 3.19
N TRP A 67 -18.37 11.32 4.46
CA TRP A 67 -17.03 10.96 4.91
C TRP A 67 -16.64 9.58 4.41
N ILE A 68 -17.59 8.63 4.40
CA ILE A 68 -17.39 7.31 3.81
C ILE A 68 -17.10 7.46 2.32
N PHE A 69 -17.93 8.22 1.61
CA PHE A 69 -17.77 8.48 0.18
C PHE A 69 -16.42 9.14 -0.13
N TYR A 70 -16.05 10.20 0.58
CA TYR A 70 -14.78 10.90 0.37
C TYR A 70 -13.59 9.99 0.64
N THR A 71 -13.65 9.20 1.72
CA THR A 71 -12.58 8.25 2.07
C THR A 71 -12.40 7.21 0.97
N VAL A 72 -13.49 6.60 0.49
CA VAL A 72 -13.44 5.64 -0.61
C VAL A 72 -12.88 6.30 -1.87
N GLN A 73 -13.32 7.50 -2.23
CA GLN A 73 -12.86 8.19 -3.44
C GLN A 73 -11.38 8.56 -3.41
N VAL A 74 -10.84 8.94 -2.24
CA VAL A 74 -9.45 9.37 -2.08
C VAL A 74 -8.50 8.18 -1.93
N GLU A 75 -8.86 7.19 -1.12
CA GLU A 75 -7.97 6.07 -0.80
C GLU A 75 -8.11 4.91 -1.79
N ASP A 76 -9.32 4.64 -2.28
CA ASP A 76 -9.62 3.44 -3.07
C ASP A 76 -10.85 3.64 -3.97
N LYS A 77 -10.71 4.47 -5.00
CA LYS A 77 -11.79 4.87 -5.93
C LYS A 77 -12.56 3.69 -6.54
N ARG A 78 -11.93 2.52 -6.61
CA ARG A 78 -12.50 1.30 -7.20
C ARG A 78 -12.91 0.26 -6.17
N PHE A 79 -13.03 0.62 -4.90
CA PHE A 79 -13.31 -0.26 -3.77
C PHE A 79 -14.41 -1.30 -4.02
N TYR A 80 -15.53 -0.85 -4.60
CA TYR A 80 -16.70 -1.68 -4.89
C TYR A 80 -16.58 -2.54 -6.15
N SER A 81 -15.60 -2.26 -7.00
CA SER A 81 -15.38 -3.00 -8.26
C SER A 81 -14.34 -4.12 -8.14
N HIS A 82 -13.44 -4.04 -7.15
CA HIS A 82 -12.33 -4.98 -7.02
C HIS A 82 -12.47 -5.90 -5.80
N ARG A 83 -11.90 -7.10 -5.90
CA ARG A 83 -11.99 -8.17 -4.88
C ARG A 83 -10.92 -8.05 -3.79
N GLY A 84 -10.66 -6.83 -3.33
CA GLY A 84 -9.62 -6.51 -2.36
C GLY A 84 -8.22 -6.20 -2.91
N TYR A 85 -7.96 -6.37 -4.21
CA TYR A 85 -6.75 -5.89 -4.89
C TYR A 85 -7.11 -5.26 -6.24
N SER A 86 -6.43 -4.18 -6.62
CA SER A 86 -6.71 -3.44 -7.86
C SER A 86 -5.50 -3.44 -8.79
N ILE A 87 -5.52 -4.31 -9.80
CA ILE A 87 -4.45 -4.40 -10.81
C ILE A 87 -4.33 -3.06 -11.54
N SER A 88 -5.46 -2.45 -11.92
CA SER A 88 -5.45 -1.17 -12.62
C SER A 88 -4.81 -0.04 -11.78
N ASP A 89 -4.95 -0.03 -10.45
CA ASP A 89 -4.32 1.00 -9.60
C ASP A 89 -2.82 0.74 -9.45
N ILE A 90 -2.42 -0.53 -9.35
CA ILE A 90 -1.01 -0.92 -9.33
C ILE A 90 -0.32 -0.48 -10.63
N HIS A 91 -0.92 -0.78 -11.79
CA HIS A 91 -0.35 -0.38 -13.09
C HIS A 91 -0.30 1.15 -13.24
N SER A 92 -1.39 1.85 -12.93
CA SER A 92 -1.45 3.31 -13.08
C SER A 92 -0.49 4.03 -12.13
N SER A 93 -0.39 3.55 -10.88
CA SER A 93 0.54 4.10 -9.91
C SER A 93 2.00 3.84 -10.31
N LEU A 94 2.34 2.66 -10.82
CA LEU A 94 3.67 2.35 -11.35
C LEU A 94 4.04 3.29 -12.50
N ILE A 95 3.17 3.45 -13.50
CA ILE A 95 3.40 4.34 -14.63
C ILE A 95 3.63 5.77 -14.14
N SER A 96 2.76 6.29 -13.27
CA SER A 96 2.91 7.66 -12.74
C SER A 96 4.20 7.81 -11.92
N SER A 97 4.62 6.78 -11.19
CA SER A 97 5.82 6.81 -10.37
C SER A 97 7.08 6.93 -11.22
N VAL A 98 7.12 6.18 -12.33
CA VAL A 98 8.21 6.24 -13.30
C VAL A 98 8.23 7.58 -14.03
N LEU A 99 7.08 8.04 -14.53
CA LEU A 99 6.98 9.30 -15.27
C LEU A 99 7.36 10.53 -14.43
N PHE A 100 6.99 10.53 -13.15
CA PHE A 100 7.24 11.66 -12.24
C PHE A 100 8.44 11.42 -11.31
N PHE A 101 9.25 10.38 -11.55
CA PHE A 101 10.42 10.01 -10.73
C PHE A 101 10.13 10.05 -9.22
N ARG A 102 8.99 9.50 -8.81
CA ARG A 102 8.49 9.53 -7.43
C ARG A 102 8.16 8.14 -6.93
N LYS A 103 8.07 7.99 -5.60
CA LYS A 103 7.67 6.73 -4.97
C LYS A 103 6.22 6.37 -5.34
N ILE A 104 5.96 5.07 -5.49
CA ILE A 104 4.61 4.52 -5.66
C ILE A 104 3.69 4.96 -4.53
N ARG A 105 2.54 5.53 -4.90
CA ARG A 105 1.43 5.93 -4.04
C ARG A 105 0.11 5.53 -4.68
N GLY A 106 -0.91 5.29 -3.86
CA GLY A 106 -2.27 4.98 -4.33
C GLY A 106 -2.45 3.57 -4.92
N ALA A 107 -1.49 2.67 -4.74
CA ALA A 107 -1.61 1.28 -5.21
C ALA A 107 -2.32 0.34 -4.20
N SER A 108 -2.43 0.78 -2.93
CA SER A 108 -2.98 -0.04 -1.85
C SER A 108 -4.47 0.16 -1.69
N THR A 109 -5.22 -0.94 -1.57
CA THR A 109 -6.67 -0.92 -1.38
C THR A 109 -7.03 -0.80 0.10
N ILE A 110 -8.24 -0.29 0.42
CA ILE A 110 -8.76 -0.26 1.80
C ILE A 110 -8.72 -1.67 2.41
N THR A 111 -9.04 -2.71 1.62
CA THR A 111 -8.98 -4.11 2.08
C THR A 111 -7.57 -4.54 2.47
N GLN A 112 -6.54 -4.16 1.71
CA GLN A 112 -5.14 -4.43 2.05
C GLN A 112 -4.68 -3.64 3.28
N GLN A 113 -5.10 -2.38 3.38
CA GLN A 113 -4.79 -1.53 4.54
C GLN A 113 -5.41 -2.09 5.82
N LEU A 114 -6.67 -2.54 5.76
CA LEU A 114 -7.37 -3.21 6.85
C LEU A 114 -6.70 -4.54 7.21
N ALA A 115 -6.38 -5.39 6.23
CA ALA A 115 -5.68 -6.64 6.46
C ALA A 115 -4.34 -6.42 7.15
N ARG A 116 -3.52 -5.46 6.66
CA ARG A 116 -2.24 -5.10 7.28
C ARG A 116 -2.41 -4.66 8.73
N THR A 117 -3.41 -3.83 9.01
CA THR A 117 -3.70 -3.34 10.36
C THR A 117 -4.08 -4.48 11.30
N LEU A 118 -4.98 -5.37 10.85
CA LEU A 118 -5.41 -6.53 11.64
C LEU A 118 -4.31 -7.57 11.85
N PHE A 119 -3.46 -7.81 10.85
CA PHE A 119 -2.29 -8.69 10.99
C PHE A 119 -1.24 -8.09 11.92
N TYR A 120 -1.05 -6.77 11.87
CA TYR A 120 -0.06 -6.11 12.71
C TYR A 120 -0.52 -6.02 14.17
N LEU A 121 -1.78 -5.68 14.44
CA LEU A 121 -2.37 -5.76 15.78
C LEU A 121 -2.34 -7.20 16.33
N GLY A 122 -2.35 -8.20 15.44
CA GLY A 122 -2.30 -9.62 15.77
C GLY A 122 -0.90 -10.20 16.04
N LYS A 123 0.16 -9.39 16.17
CA LYS A 123 1.56 -9.86 16.29
C LYS A 123 1.85 -10.79 17.49
N ASN A 124 0.87 -11.04 18.36
CA ASN A 124 0.96 -12.03 19.43
C ASN A 124 0.36 -13.42 19.10
N HIS A 125 -0.32 -13.64 17.98
CA HIS A 125 -0.82 -14.98 17.60
C HIS A 125 -0.81 -15.23 16.08
N TYR A 126 0.30 -15.80 15.57
CA TYR A 126 0.53 -16.10 14.14
C TYR A 126 -0.43 -17.14 13.52
N LEU A 127 -1.18 -17.91 14.31
CA LEU A 127 -2.02 -19.02 13.83
C LEU A 127 -3.46 -18.62 13.44
N GLU A 128 -3.92 -17.41 13.77
CA GLU A 128 -5.29 -16.96 13.45
C GLU A 128 -5.42 -16.21 12.12
N SER A 129 -4.29 -15.97 11.47
CA SER A 129 -4.16 -15.10 10.30
C SER A 129 -5.05 -15.50 9.11
N GLY A 130 -5.09 -16.79 8.77
CA GLY A 130 -5.93 -17.30 7.68
C GLY A 130 -7.43 -17.23 7.99
N LYS A 131 -7.82 -17.42 9.26
CA LYS A 131 -9.22 -17.32 9.70
C LYS A 131 -9.70 -15.87 9.66
N LYS A 132 -8.87 -14.92 10.10
CA LYS A 132 -9.17 -13.48 10.06
C LYS A 132 -9.28 -12.95 8.63
N PHE A 133 -8.42 -13.40 7.71
CA PHE A 133 -8.54 -13.04 6.29
C PHE A 133 -9.83 -13.57 5.66
N LYS A 134 -10.23 -14.80 5.99
CA LYS A 134 -11.52 -15.37 5.57
C LYS A 134 -12.70 -14.58 6.14
N LEU A 135 -12.61 -14.13 7.39
CA LEU A 135 -13.61 -13.27 8.02
C LEU A 135 -13.71 -11.91 7.33
N LEU A 136 -12.59 -11.31 6.94
CA LEU A 136 -12.53 -10.05 6.20
C LEU A 136 -13.15 -10.13 4.82
N LEU A 137 -12.88 -11.21 4.08
CA LEU A 137 -13.53 -11.48 2.80
C LEU A 137 -15.04 -11.64 2.99
N HIS A 138 -15.47 -12.35 4.04
CA HIS A 138 -16.87 -12.52 4.37
C HIS A 138 -17.54 -11.18 4.75
N TRP A 139 -16.85 -10.33 5.51
CA TRP A 139 -17.32 -8.99 5.88
C TRP A 139 -17.43 -8.06 4.67
N LYS A 140 -16.43 -8.04 3.77
CA LYS A 140 -16.49 -7.29 2.51
C LYS A 140 -17.68 -7.75 1.65
N MET A 141 -17.91 -9.06 1.54
CA MET A 141 -19.07 -9.62 0.84
C MET A 141 -20.40 -9.26 1.52
N SER A 142 -20.42 -8.98 2.83
CA SER A 142 -21.60 -8.49 3.53
C SER A 142 -21.87 -7.00 3.24
N LEU A 143 -20.84 -6.19 3.04
CA LEU A 143 -20.99 -4.79 2.63
C LEU A 143 -21.51 -4.64 1.20
N GLU A 144 -21.15 -5.56 0.31
CA GLU A 144 -21.70 -5.63 -1.07
C GLU A 144 -23.21 -5.97 -1.10
N ARG A 145 -23.79 -6.45 0.00
CA ARG A 145 -25.24 -6.74 0.12
C ARG A 145 -26.05 -5.59 0.70
N ILE A 146 -25.41 -4.50 1.10
CA ILE A 146 -26.13 -3.30 1.54
C ILE A 146 -26.53 -2.57 0.24
N PRO A 147 -27.82 -2.55 -0.13
CA PRO A 147 -28.25 -1.71 -1.24
C PRO A 147 -28.09 -0.26 -0.80
N PHE A 148 -27.32 0.51 -1.56
CA PHE A 148 -27.45 1.96 -1.60
C PHE A 148 -28.60 2.30 -2.55
#